data_AF-A0A5B9WC22-F1
#
_entry.id   AF-A0A5B9WC22-F1
#
_cell.length_a   1.000
_cell.length_b   1.000
_cell.length_c   1.000
_cell.angle_alpha   90.00
_cell.angle_beta   90.00
_cell.angle_gamma   90.00
#
_symmetry.space_group_name_H-M   'P 1'
#
loop_
_entity.id
_entity.type
_entity.pdbx_description
1 polymer ?
#
loop_
_entity_poly.entity_id
_entity_poly.type
_entity_poly.pdbx_seq_one_letter_code
_entity_poly.pdbx_strand_id
1 'polypeptide(L)'
;MADRPRRKSVKIGVRRGGGEPPGYRWTVRILDRAIDDAREFLSADQYAHLALQFKEMAREEEPTRCETVDIRPIEDYHELRDKGGILGRINVRVFFFVQHPARSIVVLGAVKKENEGQTPTAVKVLMRYRMRSYLATFDRAPDPSGGGS
;
A
#
# COMPACT_ATOMS: atom_id res chain seq x y z
N MET A 1 -23.62 18.50 -18.61
CA MET A 1 -22.14 18.46 -18.55
C MET A 1 -21.76 17.18 -17.81
N ALA A 2 -21.13 16.21 -18.49
CA ALA A 2 -20.69 14.99 -17.84
C ALA A 2 -19.51 15.32 -16.92
N ASP A 3 -19.68 15.07 -15.62
CA ASP A 3 -18.63 15.21 -14.62
C ASP A 3 -17.45 14.34 -15.07
N ARG A 4 -16.32 14.96 -15.39
CA ARG A 4 -15.12 14.20 -15.77
C ARG A 4 -14.78 13.34 -14.56
N PRO A 5 -14.63 12.01 -14.71
CA PRO A 5 -14.28 11.17 -13.57
C PRO A 5 -13.02 11.72 -12.95
N ARG A 6 -13.12 12.22 -11.71
CA ARG A 6 -11.98 12.72 -10.94
C ARG A 6 -10.89 11.66 -11.04
N ARG A 7 -9.74 12.03 -11.64
CA ARG A 7 -8.58 11.15 -11.73
C ARG A 7 -8.31 10.65 -10.32
N LYS A 8 -8.30 9.33 -10.16
CA LYS A 8 -8.00 8.68 -8.87
C LYS A 8 -6.61 9.17 -8.44
N SER A 9 -6.55 9.95 -7.37
CA SER A 9 -5.32 10.51 -6.86
C SER A 9 -4.53 9.45 -6.10
N VAL A 10 -3.21 9.51 -6.29
CA VAL A 10 -2.23 8.68 -5.59
C VAL A 10 -1.40 9.62 -4.74
N LYS A 11 -1.33 9.37 -3.43
CA LYS A 11 -0.44 10.09 -2.52
C LYS A 11 0.88 9.35 -2.37
N ILE A 12 1.93 10.11 -2.08
CA ILE A 12 3.24 9.56 -1.77
C ILE A 12 3.40 9.56 -0.25
N GLY A 13 3.54 8.37 0.33
CA GLY A 13 3.85 8.20 1.75
C GLY A 13 5.34 8.47 2.02
N VAL A 14 6.22 7.81 1.26
CA VAL A 14 7.66 8.07 1.24
C VAL A 14 8.22 7.96 -0.17
N ARG A 15 9.33 8.65 -0.44
CA ARG A 15 10.04 8.62 -1.72
C ARG A 15 11.32 7.81 -1.60
N ARG A 16 11.59 6.97 -2.62
CA ARG A 16 12.90 6.31 -2.77
C ARG A 16 14.02 7.36 -2.72
N GLY A 17 15.10 7.03 -2.00
CA GLY A 17 16.25 7.91 -1.76
C GLY A 17 16.01 8.98 -0.70
N GLY A 18 14.78 9.19 -0.25
CA GLY A 18 14.48 10.05 0.90
C GLY A 18 14.65 9.34 2.24
N GLY A 19 14.46 10.08 3.33
CA GLY A 19 14.63 9.57 4.70
C GLY A 19 16.09 9.64 5.19
N GLU A 20 16.31 9.21 6.44
CA GLU A 20 17.66 9.13 7.00
C GLU A 20 18.49 8.04 6.30
N PRO A 21 19.83 8.20 6.18
CA PRO A 21 20.70 7.21 5.57
C PRO A 21 20.48 5.79 6.14
N PRO A 22 20.47 4.72 5.30
CA PRO A 22 20.76 4.70 3.87
C PRO A 22 19.60 5.16 2.96
N GLY A 23 18.50 5.65 3.53
CA GLY A 23 17.31 6.10 2.83
C GLY A 23 16.35 4.96 2.47
N TYR A 24 15.19 5.33 1.92
CA TYR A 24 14.21 4.37 1.44
C TYR A 24 14.65 3.77 0.09
N ARG A 25 14.59 2.44 -0.03
CA ARG A 25 14.82 1.72 -1.29
C ARG A 25 13.59 1.75 -2.19
N TRP A 26 12.41 1.97 -1.62
CA TRP A 26 11.12 1.94 -2.32
C TRP A 26 10.33 3.23 -2.10
N THR A 27 9.56 3.61 -3.13
CA THR A 27 8.52 4.65 -2.98
C THR A 27 7.23 4.01 -2.49
N VAL A 28 6.61 4.55 -1.45
CA VAL A 28 5.28 4.11 -1.00
C VAL A 28 4.23 5.01 -1.65
N ARG A 29 3.37 4.41 -2.48
CA ARG A 29 2.25 5.06 -3.15
C ARG A 29 0.95 4.56 -2.53
N ILE A 30 0.04 5.48 -2.21
CA ILE A 30 -1.18 5.16 -1.49
C ILE A 30 -2.36 5.67 -2.33
N LEU A 31 -3.28 4.78 -2.69
CA LEU A 31 -4.52 5.21 -3.33
C LEU A 31 -5.33 6.04 -2.33
N ASP A 32 -5.93 7.14 -2.76
CA ASP A 32 -6.77 7.96 -1.85
C ASP A 32 -7.87 7.14 -1.18
N ARG A 33 -8.47 6.21 -1.94
CA ARG A 33 -9.46 5.28 -1.39
C ARG A 33 -8.91 4.41 -0.26
N ALA A 34 -7.63 4.04 -0.29
CA ALA A 34 -7.02 3.28 0.78
C ALA A 34 -6.88 4.10 2.07
N ILE A 35 -6.67 5.43 1.94
CA ILE A 35 -6.65 6.35 3.08
C ILE A 35 -8.04 6.49 3.67
N ASP A 36 -9.06 6.62 2.81
CA ASP A 36 -10.46 6.70 3.23
C ASP A 36 -10.85 5.41 3.98
N ASP A 37 -10.57 4.24 3.41
CA ASP A 37 -10.87 2.96 4.05
C ASP A 37 -10.19 2.85 5.43
N ALA A 38 -8.92 3.23 5.53
CA ALA A 38 -8.16 3.15 6.78
C ALA A 38 -8.71 4.11 7.85
N ARG A 39 -9.09 5.34 7.46
CA ARG A 39 -9.62 6.35 8.39
C ARG A 39 -11.01 6.04 8.91
N GLU A 40 -11.74 5.14 8.25
CA GLU A 40 -13.07 4.72 8.71
C GLU A 40 -13.00 4.00 10.07
N PHE A 41 -11.89 3.31 10.37
CA PHE A 41 -11.80 2.47 11.56
C PHE A 41 -10.51 2.63 12.37
N LEU A 42 -9.52 3.39 11.91
CA LEU A 42 -8.28 3.65 12.64
C LEU A 42 -8.28 5.02 13.30
N SER A 43 -7.76 5.10 14.51
CA SER A 43 -7.34 6.36 15.10
C SER A 43 -6.10 6.93 14.40
N ALA A 44 -5.76 8.18 14.68
CA ALA A 44 -4.54 8.81 14.13
C ALA A 44 -3.28 8.02 14.51
N ASP A 45 -3.16 7.56 15.75
CA ASP A 45 -1.99 6.83 16.24
C ASP A 45 -1.90 5.43 15.61
N GLN A 46 -3.04 4.76 15.43
CA GLN A 46 -3.10 3.46 14.76
C GLN A 46 -2.73 3.59 13.27
N TYR A 47 -3.20 4.65 12.61
CA TYR A 47 -2.80 4.96 11.24
C TYR A 47 -1.29 5.24 11.16
N ALA A 48 -0.75 6.03 12.09
CA ALA A 48 0.68 6.34 12.15
C ALA A 48 1.53 5.08 12.35
N HIS A 49 1.07 4.14 13.19
CA HIS A 49 1.71 2.83 13.37
C HIS A 49 1.80 2.03 12.06
N LEU A 50 0.71 1.90 11.31
CA LEU A 50 0.76 1.22 10.01
C LEU A 50 1.65 1.96 9.01
N ALA A 51 1.64 3.30 9.04
CA ALA A 51 2.52 4.10 8.20
C ALA A 51 4.00 3.85 8.52
N LEU A 52 4.36 3.60 9.80
CA LEU A 52 5.71 3.21 10.19
C LEU A 52 6.08 1.84 9.63
N GLN A 53 5.19 0.85 9.67
CA GLN A 53 5.46 -0.47 9.06
C GLN A 53 5.77 -0.37 7.57
N PHE A 54 5.01 0.44 6.81
CA PHE A 54 5.32 0.68 5.40
C PHE A 54 6.64 1.45 5.18
N LYS A 55 7.07 2.29 6.13
CA LYS A 55 8.40 2.93 6.09
C LYS A 55 9.51 1.90 6.28
N GLU A 56 9.35 0.96 7.20
CA GLU A 56 10.33 -0.11 7.40
C GLU A 56 10.38 -1.04 6.18
N MET A 57 9.24 -1.49 5.67
CA MET A 57 9.18 -2.25 4.41
C MET A 57 9.85 -1.51 3.25
N ALA A 58 9.75 -0.17 3.20
CA ALA A 58 10.37 0.62 2.15
C ALA A 58 11.91 0.74 2.28
N ARG A 59 12.49 0.38 3.43
CA ARG A 59 13.94 0.29 3.65
C ARG A 59 14.52 -1.07 3.24
N GLU A 60 13.69 -2.10 3.20
CA GLU A 60 14.10 -3.46 2.86
C GLU A 60 14.55 -3.60 1.41
N GLU A 61 15.46 -4.54 1.17
CA GLU A 61 15.83 -4.94 -0.20
C GLU A 61 14.64 -5.58 -0.92
N GLU A 62 13.90 -6.43 -0.20
CA GLU A 62 12.69 -7.13 -0.66
C GLU A 62 11.51 -6.82 0.30
N PRO A 63 10.63 -5.87 -0.04
CA PRO A 63 9.57 -5.37 0.86
C PRO A 63 8.58 -6.44 1.32
N THR A 64 8.45 -7.52 0.55
CA THR A 64 7.52 -8.62 0.85
C THR A 64 8.06 -9.62 1.86
N ARG A 65 9.34 -9.49 2.26
CA ARG A 65 10.05 -10.37 3.19
C ARG A 65 10.53 -9.64 4.46
N CYS A 66 9.83 -8.59 4.87
CA CYS A 66 10.16 -7.85 6.09
C CYS A 66 9.98 -8.74 7.34
N GLU A 67 11.03 -8.89 8.16
CA GLU A 67 11.02 -9.78 9.33
C GLU A 67 10.09 -9.29 10.46
N THR A 68 9.81 -7.99 10.49
CA THR A 68 9.04 -7.35 11.58
C THR A 68 7.54 -7.25 11.28
N VAL A 69 7.10 -7.69 10.10
CA VAL A 69 5.72 -7.51 9.62
C VAL A 69 5.17 -8.83 9.04
N ASP A 70 3.97 -9.27 9.46
CA ASP A 70 3.31 -10.45 8.87
C ASP A 70 2.75 -10.08 7.49
N ILE A 71 3.50 -10.40 6.44
CA ILE A 71 3.12 -10.21 5.05
C ILE A 71 2.79 -11.56 4.43
N ARG A 72 1.66 -11.63 3.72
CA ARG A 72 1.24 -12.85 3.01
C ARG A 72 0.85 -12.55 1.56
N PRO A 73 1.20 -13.43 0.62
CA PRO A 73 0.74 -13.30 -0.76
C PRO A 73 -0.76 -13.58 -0.86
N ILE A 74 -1.43 -12.84 -1.75
CA ILE A 74 -2.78 -13.09 -2.23
C ILE A 74 -2.77 -12.93 -3.74
N GLU A 75 -2.73 -14.06 -4.46
CA GLU A 75 -2.70 -14.05 -5.91
C GLU A 75 -1.54 -13.16 -6.42
N ASP A 76 -1.85 -12.03 -7.07
CA ASP A 76 -0.91 -11.11 -7.70
C ASP A 76 -0.48 -9.94 -6.78
N TYR A 77 -0.93 -9.92 -5.52
CA TYR A 77 -0.65 -8.87 -4.55
C TYR A 77 -0.43 -9.47 -3.15
N HIS A 78 -0.31 -8.63 -2.13
CA HIS A 78 0.03 -9.03 -0.77
C HIS A 78 -0.93 -8.41 0.24
N GLU A 79 -1.07 -9.05 1.40
CA GLU A 79 -1.67 -8.47 2.61
C GLU A 79 -0.60 -8.32 3.70
N LEU A 80 -0.52 -7.13 4.29
CA LEU A 80 0.07 -6.91 5.61
C LEU A 80 -1.03 -7.20 6.63
N ARG A 81 -0.71 -8.00 7.65
CA ARG A 81 -1.60 -8.33 8.76
C ARG A 81 -1.03 -7.77 10.05
N ASP A 82 -1.85 -7.06 10.80
CA ASP A 82 -1.46 -6.56 12.11
C ASP A 82 -2.62 -6.58 13.11
N LYS A 83 -2.31 -6.89 14.37
CA LYS A 83 -3.27 -7.01 15.46
C LYS A 83 -2.61 -6.82 16.82
N GLY A 84 -3.40 -6.41 17.81
CA GLY A 84 -2.90 -6.21 19.16
C GLY A 84 -2.11 -4.89 19.31
N GLY A 85 -1.38 -4.74 20.41
CA GLY A 85 -0.63 -3.52 20.71
C GLY A 85 -1.49 -2.26 20.59
N ILE A 86 -1.02 -1.29 19.81
CA ILE A 86 -1.75 -0.02 19.55
C ILE A 86 -3.06 -0.20 18.78
N LEU A 87 -3.21 -1.31 18.05
CA LEU A 87 -4.45 -1.66 17.35
C LEU A 87 -5.51 -2.25 18.30
N GLY A 88 -5.13 -2.63 19.52
CA GLY A 88 -6.04 -3.20 20.51
C GLY A 88 -6.76 -4.44 19.99
N ARG A 89 -8.10 -4.37 19.87
CA ARG A 89 -8.94 -5.47 19.35
C ARG A 89 -9.13 -5.45 17.83
N ILE A 90 -8.52 -4.50 17.13
CA ILE A 90 -8.64 -4.37 15.67
C ILE A 90 -7.64 -5.33 15.02
N ASN A 91 -8.14 -6.21 14.16
CA ASN A 91 -7.32 -6.99 13.23
C ASN A 91 -7.34 -6.26 11.88
N VAL A 92 -6.22 -5.63 11.54
CA VAL A 92 -6.09 -4.83 10.32
C VAL A 92 -5.46 -5.66 9.22
N ARG A 93 -6.01 -5.54 8.01
CA ARG A 93 -5.35 -6.01 6.79
C ARG A 93 -5.15 -4.86 5.83
N VAL A 94 -3.91 -4.63 5.42
CA VAL A 94 -3.58 -3.64 4.39
C VAL A 94 -3.13 -4.37 3.14
N PHE A 95 -3.82 -4.13 2.03
CA PHE A 95 -3.53 -4.77 0.76
C PHE A 95 -2.61 -3.89 -0.07
N PHE A 96 -1.58 -4.48 -0.65
CA PHE A 96 -0.61 -3.76 -1.47
C PHE A 96 0.01 -4.68 -2.53
N PHE A 97 0.60 -4.10 -3.58
CA PHE A 97 1.47 -4.84 -4.50
C PHE A 97 2.78 -4.11 -4.70
N VAL A 98 3.80 -4.83 -5.16
CA VAL A 98 5.14 -4.28 -5.44
C VAL A 98 5.30 -4.14 -6.95
N GLN A 99 5.55 -2.92 -7.41
CA GLN A 99 5.86 -2.61 -8.80
C GLN A 99 7.38 -2.50 -8.95
N HIS A 100 8.04 -3.62 -9.27
CA HIS A 100 9.51 -3.70 -9.33
C HIS A 100 10.16 -2.70 -10.29
N PRO A 101 9.69 -2.53 -11.55
CA PRO A 101 10.31 -1.58 -12.48
C PRO A 101 10.32 -0.14 -11.93
N ALA A 102 9.22 0.25 -11.26
CA ALA A 102 9.08 1.57 -10.67
C ALA A 102 9.61 1.68 -9.22
N ARG A 103 10.24 0.62 -8.68
CA ARG A 103 10.67 0.49 -7.28
C ARG A 103 9.64 1.07 -6.30
N SER A 104 8.40 0.59 -6.38
CA SER A 104 7.30 1.14 -5.60
C SER A 104 6.44 0.08 -4.91
N ILE A 105 6.02 0.39 -3.67
CA ILE A 105 5.00 -0.33 -2.91
C ILE A 105 3.70 0.45 -3.09
N VAL A 106 2.66 -0.17 -3.63
CA VAL A 106 1.38 0.49 -3.93
C VAL A 106 0.27 -0.06 -3.04
N VAL A 107 -0.20 0.77 -2.11
CA VAL A 107 -1.25 0.45 -1.15
C VAL A 107 -2.62 0.58 -1.79
N LEU A 108 -3.34 -0.53 -1.88
CA LEU A 108 -4.62 -0.68 -2.58
C LEU A 108 -5.82 -0.36 -1.69
N GLY A 109 -5.76 -0.71 -0.40
CA GLY A 109 -6.88 -0.59 0.52
C GLY A 109 -6.54 -1.15 1.90
N ALA A 110 -7.37 -0.82 2.89
CA ALA A 110 -7.29 -1.37 4.23
C ALA A 110 -8.67 -1.88 4.66
N VAL A 111 -8.72 -2.93 5.47
CA VAL A 111 -9.98 -3.43 6.05
C VAL A 111 -9.78 -3.82 7.51
N LYS A 112 -10.79 -3.53 8.33
CA LYS A 112 -10.94 -4.16 9.65
C LYS A 112 -11.53 -5.54 9.46
N LYS A 113 -10.97 -6.52 10.16
CA LYS A 113 -11.47 -7.89 10.15
C LYS A 113 -12.00 -8.28 11.51
N GLU A 114 -13.21 -8.84 11.51
CA GLU A 114 -13.82 -9.37 12.74
C GLU A 114 -13.31 -10.78 13.09
N ASN A 115 -12.87 -11.57 12.09
CA ASN A 115 -12.46 -12.97 12.26
C ASN A 115 -11.06 -13.25 11.69
N GLU A 116 -10.32 -14.23 12.19
CA GLU A 116 -8.95 -14.54 11.70
C GLU A 116 -8.87 -15.30 10.36
N GLY A 117 -9.99 -15.55 9.69
CA GLY A 117 -10.10 -16.43 8.52
C GLY A 117 -9.40 -15.94 7.24
N GLN A 118 -9.83 -16.42 6.08
CA GLN A 118 -9.33 -15.94 4.78
C GLN A 118 -9.93 -14.58 4.39
N THR A 119 -9.25 -13.81 3.55
CA THR A 119 -9.80 -12.55 3.00
C THR A 119 -11.03 -12.85 2.15
N PRO A 120 -12.19 -12.19 2.40
CA PRO A 120 -13.41 -12.45 1.64
C PRO A 120 -13.24 -12.22 0.14
N THR A 121 -13.91 -13.04 -0.69
CA THR A 121 -13.83 -12.94 -2.16
C THR A 121 -14.18 -11.54 -2.67
N ALA A 122 -15.19 -10.88 -2.09
CA ALA A 122 -15.57 -9.52 -2.47
C ALA A 122 -14.42 -8.51 -2.29
N VAL A 123 -13.66 -8.63 -1.18
CA VAL A 123 -12.48 -7.79 -0.92
C VAL A 123 -11.39 -8.09 -1.95
N LYS A 124 -11.14 -9.37 -2.27
CA LYS A 124 -10.16 -9.74 -3.30
C LYS A 124 -10.49 -9.15 -4.67
N VAL A 125 -11.75 -9.27 -5.09
CA VAL A 125 -12.25 -8.70 -6.36
C VAL A 125 -12.06 -7.19 -6.38
N LEU A 126 -12.39 -6.50 -5.28
CA LEU A 126 -12.19 -5.06 -5.15
C LEU A 126 -10.72 -4.66 -5.26
N MET A 127 -9.81 -5.34 -4.54
CA MET A 127 -8.38 -5.04 -4.58
C MET A 127 -7.78 -5.30 -5.97
N ARG A 128 -8.18 -6.39 -6.64
CA ARG A 128 -7.77 -6.67 -8.02
C ARG A 128 -8.26 -5.58 -8.99
N TYR A 129 -9.49 -5.10 -8.82
CA TYR A 129 -10.00 -3.98 -9.62
C TYR A 129 -9.20 -2.69 -9.38
N ARG A 130 -8.85 -2.38 -8.12
CA ARG A 130 -8.03 -1.20 -7.79
C ARG A 130 -6.61 -1.32 -8.36
N MET A 131 -5.98 -2.48 -8.26
CA MET A 131 -4.66 -2.76 -8.84
C MET A 131 -4.68 -2.56 -10.36
N ARG A 132 -5.62 -3.20 -11.07
CA ARG A 132 -5.77 -3.04 -12.53
C ARG A 132 -6.04 -1.60 -12.93
N SER A 133 -6.87 -0.88 -12.16
CA SER A 133 -7.14 0.55 -12.39
C SER A 133 -5.88 1.41 -12.27
N TYR A 134 -5.07 1.14 -11.23
CA TYR A 134 -3.79 1.84 -11.03
C TYR A 134 -2.84 1.54 -12.20
N LEU A 135 -2.64 0.27 -12.56
CA LEU A 135 -1.75 -0.10 -13.65
C LEU A 135 -2.19 0.52 -14.98
N ALA A 136 -3.48 0.46 -15.32
CA ALA A 136 -3.99 1.10 -16.53
C ALA A 136 -3.71 2.62 -16.59
N THR A 137 -3.58 3.28 -15.45
CA THR A 137 -3.35 4.74 -15.34
C THR A 137 -1.87 5.10 -15.28
N PHE A 138 -1.06 4.32 -14.56
CA PHE A 138 0.31 4.69 -14.17
C PHE A 138 1.40 3.78 -14.76
N ASP A 139 1.04 2.64 -15.35
CA ASP A 139 1.98 1.72 -16.00
C ASP A 139 2.44 2.22 -17.38
N ARG A 140 1.81 3.29 -17.90
CA ARG A 140 2.13 3.90 -19.20
C ARG A 140 3.04 5.12 -19.14
N ALA A 141 3.48 5.56 -17.98
CA ALA A 141 4.40 6.70 -17.91
C ALA A 141 5.83 6.20 -18.20
N PRO A 142 6.44 6.55 -19.35
CA PRO A 142 7.86 6.32 -19.54
C PRO A 142 8.61 7.08 -18.43
N ASP A 143 9.65 6.44 -17.92
CA ASP A 143 10.52 6.97 -16.89
C ASP A 143 11.02 8.38 -17.29
N PRO A 144 10.67 9.46 -16.56
CA PRO A 144 11.21 10.79 -16.85
C PRO A 144 12.72 10.87 -16.60
N SER A 145 13.35 9.81 -16.06
CA SER A 145 14.81 9.71 -15.90
C SER A 145 15.57 9.30 -17.17
N GLY A 146 14.90 9.11 -18.31
CA GLY A 146 15.55 8.88 -19.61
C GLY A 146 16.27 10.11 -20.20
N GLY A 147 16.67 11.07 -19.36
CA GLY A 147 17.41 12.26 -19.73
C GLY A 147 18.90 12.11 -19.50
N GLY A 148 19.61 11.70 -20.55
CA GLY A 148 20.96 12.15 -20.89
C GLY A 148 22.11 11.72 -19.97
N SER A 149 22.82 10.67 -20.39
CA SER A 149 24.16 10.72 -21.02
C SER A 149 24.86 9.38 -20.89
#